data_AF-A0A351DDH8-F1
#
_entry.id   AF-A0A351DDH8-F1
#
_cell.length_a   1.000
_cell.length_b   1.000
_cell.length_c   1.000
_cell.angle_alpha   90.00
_cell.angle_beta   90.00
_cell.angle_gamma   90.00
#
_symmetry.space_group_name_H-M   'P 1'
#
loop_
_entity.id
_entity.type
_entity.pdbx_description
1 polymer ?
#
loop_
_entity_poly.entity_id
_entity_poly.type
_entity_poly.pdbx_seq_one_letter_code
_entity_poly.pdbx_strand_id
1 'polypeptide(L)'
;MVDPYTHESSWIVETAGRILRSFKEADCRGAWMVLGNEEHSKEFLGPWASEILTFVDPDLSFARAMQLEKTPALLHFDQSPKLVGSAEGWNPTEWKDIASNLADAMSWSKPIIPNSEDPSPYEGVSVSL
;
A
#
# COMPACT_ATOMS: atom_id res chain seq x y z
N MET A 1 -2.37 -0.68 -1.79
CA MET A 1 -3.62 -1.34 -2.18
C MET A 1 -3.72 -2.69 -1.49
N VAL A 2 -4.86 -2.99 -0.90
CA VAL A 2 -5.15 -4.24 -0.17
C VAL A 2 -6.57 -4.70 -0.47
N ASP A 3 -6.81 -6.01 -0.41
CA ASP A 3 -8.12 -6.61 -0.60
C ASP A 3 -8.63 -7.24 0.71
N PRO A 4 -9.69 -6.69 1.33
CA PRO A 4 -10.21 -7.16 2.60
C PRO A 4 -10.81 -8.57 2.54
N TYR A 5 -11.04 -9.10 1.34
CA TYR A 5 -11.58 -10.44 1.10
C TYR A 5 -10.51 -11.51 0.91
N THR A 6 -9.22 -11.14 0.99
CA THR A 6 -8.07 -12.06 0.84
C THR A 6 -7.27 -12.19 2.12
N HIS A 7 -6.84 -13.41 2.45
CA HIS A 7 -6.10 -13.65 3.69
C HIS A 7 -4.67 -13.07 3.59
N GLU A 8 -4.08 -13.14 2.40
CA GLU A 8 -2.76 -12.63 2.06
C GLU A 8 -2.67 -11.11 2.26
N SER A 9 -3.73 -10.35 1.98
CA SER A 9 -3.74 -8.92 2.27
C SER A 9 -3.74 -8.64 3.78
N SER A 10 -4.33 -9.51 4.61
CA SER A 10 -4.32 -9.31 6.07
C SER A 10 -2.90 -9.39 6.66
N TRP A 11 -2.02 -10.19 6.05
CA TRP A 11 -0.65 -10.39 6.53
C TRP A 11 0.21 -9.14 6.43
N ILE A 12 -0.10 -8.23 5.49
CA ILE A 12 0.71 -7.03 5.26
C ILE A 12 0.19 -5.80 6.00
N VAL A 13 -1.02 -5.82 6.57
CA VAL A 13 -1.67 -4.59 7.10
C VAL A 13 -0.76 -3.85 8.08
N GLU A 14 -0.17 -4.55 9.05
CA GLU A 14 0.76 -3.96 10.01
C GLU A 14 2.05 -3.43 9.34
N THR A 15 2.62 -4.21 8.42
CA THR A 15 3.83 -3.83 7.68
C THR A 15 3.61 -2.58 6.83
N ALA A 16 2.55 -2.58 6.01
CA ALA A 16 2.19 -1.48 5.13
C ALA A 16 1.75 -0.25 5.94
N GLY A 17 1.00 -0.42 7.04
CA GLY A 17 0.63 0.66 7.96
C GLY A 17 1.86 1.35 8.55
N ARG A 18 2.85 0.56 9.01
CA ARG A 18 4.15 1.08 9.49
C ARG A 18 4.91 1.83 8.39
N ILE A 19 4.96 1.31 7.17
CA ILE A 19 5.62 1.97 6.03
C ILE A 19 4.93 3.30 5.71
N LEU A 20 3.60 3.31 5.55
CA LEU A 20 2.84 4.52 5.26
C LEU A 20 3.01 5.58 6.36
N ARG A 21 2.96 5.15 7.63
CA ARG A 21 3.16 6.03 8.79
C ARG A 21 4.57 6.62 8.87
N SER A 22 5.58 5.96 8.32
CA SER A 22 6.97 6.46 8.32
C SER A 22 7.14 7.77 7.54
N PHE A 23 6.23 8.05 6.61
CA PHE A 23 6.18 9.27 5.82
C PHE A 23 5.22 10.32 6.37
N LYS A 24 4.69 10.12 7.59
CA LYS A 24 3.94 11.16 8.27
C LYS A 24 4.85 12.39 8.43
N GLU A 25 4.40 13.55 7.97
CA GLU A 25 5.14 14.83 7.96
C GLU A 25 6.28 14.93 6.93
N ALA A 26 6.56 13.88 6.16
CA ALA A 26 7.19 14.07 4.85
C ALA A 26 6.17 14.81 3.97
N ASP A 27 6.60 15.69 3.07
CA ASP A 27 5.74 16.51 2.19
C ASP A 27 5.00 15.66 1.11
N CYS A 28 4.44 14.52 1.52
CA CYS A 28 3.67 13.57 0.76
C CYS A 28 2.52 13.03 1.64
N ARG A 29 1.63 12.22 1.07
CA ARG A 29 0.53 11.60 1.81
C ARG A 29 0.52 10.09 1.59
N GLY A 30 0.74 9.34 2.66
CA GLY A 30 0.43 7.92 2.70
C GLY A 30 -1.08 7.71 2.81
N ALA A 31 -1.62 6.76 2.04
CA ALA A 31 -3.03 6.41 2.08
C ALA A 31 -3.23 4.92 1.80
N TRP A 32 -4.31 4.37 2.35
CA TRP A 32 -4.83 3.08 1.96
C TRP A 32 -5.70 3.21 0.71
N MET A 33 -5.61 2.21 -0.15
CA MET A 33 -6.57 1.95 -1.22
C MET A 33 -7.08 0.53 -0.99
N VAL A 34 -8.38 0.38 -0.71
CA VAL A 34 -8.97 -0.90 -0.32
C VAL A 34 -9.96 -1.35 -1.40
N LEU A 35 -9.80 -2.57 -1.91
CA LEU A 35 -10.71 -3.14 -2.91
C LEU A 35 -12.01 -3.61 -2.23
N GLY A 36 -12.98 -2.73 -2.10
CA GLY A 36 -14.22 -3.06 -1.39
C GLY A 36 -15.02 -1.85 -0.99
N ASN A 37 -16.00 -2.06 -0.11
CA ASN A 37 -16.84 -1.00 0.43
C ASN A 37 -16.26 -0.41 1.73
N GLU A 38 -16.85 0.68 2.20
CA GLU A 38 -16.42 1.38 3.42
C GLU A 38 -16.51 0.51 4.68
N GLU A 39 -17.57 -0.30 4.82
CA GLU A 39 -17.83 -1.11 6.01
C GLU A 39 -16.73 -2.17 6.21
N HIS A 40 -16.49 -3.00 5.19
CA HIS A 40 -15.46 -4.03 5.26
C HIS A 40 -14.06 -3.44 5.31
N SER A 41 -13.83 -2.28 4.69
CA SER A 41 -12.53 -1.59 4.78
C SER A 41 -12.20 -1.19 6.21
N LYS A 42 -13.20 -0.69 6.97
CA LYS A 42 -13.01 -0.33 8.38
C LYS A 42 -12.76 -1.55 9.25
N GLU A 43 -13.51 -2.62 9.04
CA GLU A 43 -13.31 -3.88 9.77
C GLU A 43 -11.93 -4.47 9.51
N PHE A 44 -11.53 -4.55 8.24
CA PHE A 44 -10.26 -5.14 7.81
C PHE A 44 -9.04 -4.35 8.29
N LEU A 45 -9.06 -3.02 8.17
CA LEU A 45 -7.94 -2.17 8.58
C LEU A 45 -7.92 -1.92 10.10
N GLY A 46 -9.05 -2.12 10.78
CA GLY A 46 -9.18 -1.84 12.21
C GLY A 46 -8.75 -0.39 12.55
N PRO A 47 -7.86 -0.19 13.54
CA PRO A 47 -7.39 1.15 13.93
C PRO A 47 -6.77 1.95 12.77
N TRP A 48 -6.12 1.26 11.82
CA TRP A 48 -5.43 1.92 10.70
C TRP A 48 -6.37 2.75 9.82
N ALA A 49 -7.65 2.36 9.70
CA ALA A 49 -8.66 3.12 8.96
C ALA A 49 -8.89 4.53 9.54
N SER A 50 -8.60 4.72 10.84
CA SER A 50 -8.75 6.01 11.52
C SER A 50 -7.44 6.80 11.63
N GLU A 51 -6.29 6.12 11.50
CA GLU A 51 -4.96 6.75 11.59
C GLU A 51 -4.44 7.25 10.24
N ILE A 52 -4.80 6.57 9.16
CA ILE A 52 -4.28 6.82 7.81
C ILE A 52 -5.47 7.05 6.87
N LEU A 53 -5.33 8.05 5.99
CA LEU A 53 -6.32 8.34 4.96
C LEU A 53 -6.65 7.07 4.17
N THR A 54 -7.93 6.74 4.05
CA THR A 54 -8.38 5.51 3.41
C THR A 54 -9.33 5.83 2.26
N PHE A 55 -8.99 5.32 1.08
CA PHE A 55 -9.85 5.29 -0.10
C PHE A 55 -10.39 3.87 -0.30
N VAL A 56 -11.58 3.79 -0.89
CA VAL A 56 -12.24 2.52 -1.23
C VAL A 56 -12.51 2.47 -2.73
N ASP A 57 -12.29 1.31 -3.33
CA ASP A 57 -12.47 1.03 -4.75
C ASP A 57 -13.48 -0.12 -4.93
N PRO A 58 -14.78 0.11 -4.68
CA PRO A 58 -15.80 -0.95 -4.66
C PRO A 58 -16.08 -1.54 -6.05
N ASP A 59 -15.77 -0.82 -7.12
CA ASP A 59 -16.02 -1.22 -8.51
C ASP A 59 -14.76 -1.60 -9.28
N LEU A 60 -13.61 -1.64 -8.59
CA LEU A 60 -12.28 -1.89 -9.15
C LEU A 60 -11.88 -0.87 -10.24
N SER A 61 -12.49 0.32 -10.25
CA SER A 61 -12.22 1.34 -11.25
C SER A 61 -10.80 1.88 -11.14
N PHE A 62 -10.31 2.08 -9.91
CA PHE A 62 -8.93 2.50 -9.69
C PHE A 62 -7.94 1.39 -10.04
N ALA A 63 -8.18 0.15 -9.58
CA ALA A 63 -7.34 -1.00 -9.88
C ALA A 63 -7.19 -1.23 -11.40
N ARG A 64 -8.31 -1.17 -12.14
CA ARG A 64 -8.31 -1.26 -13.62
C ARG A 64 -7.54 -0.12 -14.27
N ALA A 65 -7.77 1.12 -13.82
CA ALA A 65 -7.11 2.29 -14.39
C ALA A 65 -5.58 2.22 -14.22
N MET A 66 -5.12 1.67 -13.09
CA MET A 66 -3.70 1.46 -12.79
C MET A 66 -3.13 0.15 -13.35
N GLN A 67 -3.96 -0.70 -13.98
CA GLN A 67 -3.59 -2.00 -14.54
C GLN A 67 -2.94 -2.94 -13.50
N LEU A 68 -3.47 -2.94 -12.27
CA LEU A 68 -2.95 -3.77 -11.18
C LEU A 68 -3.60 -5.16 -11.23
N GLU A 69 -2.78 -6.19 -11.31
CA GLU A 69 -3.21 -7.58 -11.43
C GLU A 69 -3.28 -8.33 -10.11
N LYS A 70 -2.61 -7.87 -9.05
CA LYS A 70 -2.48 -8.55 -7.75
C LYS A 70 -2.52 -7.60 -6.55
N THR A 71 -2.94 -8.14 -5.41
CA THR A 71 -2.86 -7.53 -4.08
C THR A 71 -1.93 -8.32 -3.14
N PRO A 72 -1.24 -7.66 -2.19
CA PRO A 72 -1.19 -6.21 -2.00
C PRO A 72 -0.38 -5.51 -3.10
N ALA A 73 -0.45 -4.19 -3.17
CA ALA A 73 0.42 -3.41 -4.04
C ALA A 73 0.83 -2.09 -3.37
N LEU A 74 2.06 -1.63 -3.62
CA LEU A 74 2.54 -0.31 -3.22
C LEU A 74 2.65 0.58 -4.46
N LEU A 75 2.02 1.75 -4.41
CA LEU A 75 2.03 2.73 -5.49
C LEU A 75 2.60 4.05 -5.00
N HIS A 76 3.38 4.72 -5.84
CA HIS A 76 3.90 6.06 -5.61
C HIS A 76 3.55 6.96 -6.79
N PHE A 77 2.82 8.04 -6.48
CA PHE A 77 2.51 9.12 -7.42
C PHE A 77 3.37 10.35 -7.10
N ASP A 78 3.89 11.00 -8.13
CA ASP A 78 4.60 12.27 -7.98
C ASP A 78 3.62 13.46 -7.81
N GLN A 79 4.16 14.68 -7.70
CA GLN A 79 3.36 15.91 -7.56
C GLN A 79 2.55 16.27 -8.82
N SER A 80 2.81 15.62 -9.96
CA SER A 80 2.09 15.77 -11.24
C SER A 80 1.07 14.62 -11.46
N PRO A 81 0.43 14.16 -10.37
CA PRO A 81 -0.26 12.87 -10.19
C PRO A 81 0.17 11.69 -11.09
N LYS A 82 1.44 11.57 -11.46
CA LYS A 82 1.91 10.49 -12.33
C LYS A 82 2.38 9.31 -11.49
N LEU A 83 1.97 8.10 -11.85
CA LEU A 83 2.51 6.87 -11.26
C LEU A 83 4.00 6.74 -11.63
N VAL A 84 4.87 6.81 -10.64
CA VAL A 84 6.34 6.76 -10.80
C VAL A 84 6.97 5.54 -10.13
N GLY A 85 6.22 4.80 -9.32
CA GLY A 85 6.63 3.50 -8.78
C GLY A 85 5.41 2.63 -8.49
N SER A 86 5.50 1.35 -8.82
CA SER A 86 4.49 0.34 -8.51
C SER A 86 5.17 -0.99 -8.24
N ALA A 87 4.71 -1.71 -7.23
CA ALA A 87 5.12 -3.08 -6.93
C ALA A 87 3.90 -3.87 -6.44
N GLU A 88 3.68 -5.05 -7.01
CA GLU A 88 2.56 -5.92 -6.70
C GLU A 88 3.02 -7.17 -5.95
N GLY A 89 2.12 -7.75 -5.17
CA GLY A 89 2.49 -8.70 -4.13
C GLY A 89 3.32 -8.03 -3.02
N TRP A 90 3.78 -8.84 -2.08
CA TRP A 90 4.77 -8.42 -1.10
C TRP A 90 6.17 -8.82 -1.59
N ASN A 91 6.80 -7.90 -2.31
CA ASN A 91 8.20 -7.97 -2.71
C ASN A 91 9.00 -6.91 -1.94
N PRO A 92 9.68 -7.28 -0.83
CA PRO A 92 10.35 -6.30 0.02
C PRO A 92 11.42 -5.48 -0.69
N THR A 93 12.09 -6.06 -1.70
CA THR A 93 13.13 -5.35 -2.46
C THR A 93 12.51 -4.22 -3.26
N GLU A 94 11.47 -4.51 -4.05
CA GLU A 94 10.80 -3.49 -4.86
C GLU A 94 10.09 -2.43 -4.00
N TRP A 95 9.44 -2.86 -2.91
CA TRP A 95 8.81 -1.93 -1.97
C TRP A 95 9.83 -1.02 -1.30
N LYS A 96 11.00 -1.56 -0.94
CA LYS A 96 12.11 -0.78 -0.39
C LYS A 96 12.65 0.24 -1.38
N ASP A 97 12.79 -0.14 -2.65
CA ASP A 97 13.28 0.78 -3.69
C ASP A 97 12.31 1.94 -3.90
N ILE A 98 11.01 1.67 -4.00
CA ILE A 98 9.97 2.71 -4.10
C ILE A 98 10.00 3.64 -2.89
N ALA A 99 10.00 3.08 -1.67
CA ALA A 99 10.02 3.87 -0.44
C ALA A 99 11.33 4.67 -0.27
N SER A 100 12.47 4.11 -0.67
CA SER A 100 13.77 4.79 -0.62
C SER A 100 13.81 5.97 -1.58
N ASN A 101 13.28 5.81 -2.79
CA ASN A 101 13.17 6.88 -3.78
C ASN A 101 12.25 8.01 -3.30
N LEU A 102 11.11 7.67 -2.69
CA LEU A 102 10.23 8.66 -2.08
C LEU A 102 10.92 9.41 -0.92
N ALA A 103 11.63 8.69 -0.05
CA ALA A 103 12.36 9.29 1.06
C ALA A 103 13.45 10.26 0.56
N ASP A 104 14.22 9.87 -0.46
CA ASP A 104 15.25 10.74 -1.05
C ASP A 104 14.61 12.01 -1.68
N ALA A 105 13.49 11.86 -2.40
CA ALA A 105 12.76 12.99 -2.99
C ALA A 105 12.23 13.98 -1.94
N MET A 106 11.79 13.47 -0.79
CA MET A 106 11.27 14.28 0.33
C MET A 106 12.35 14.74 1.31
N SER A 107 13.63 14.40 1.08
CA SER A 107 14.72 14.60 2.05
C SER A 107 14.37 14.04 3.44
N TRP A 108 13.86 12.81 3.45
CA TRP A 108 13.28 12.14 4.62
C TRP A 108 14.04 10.86 5.00
N SER A 109 13.75 10.33 6.19
CA SER A 109 14.34 9.07 6.65
C SER A 109 13.75 7.87 5.90
N LYS A 110 14.61 6.93 5.49
CA LYS A 110 14.21 5.71 4.79
C LYS A 110 13.56 4.73 5.79
N PRO A 111 12.37 4.17 5.51
CA PRO A 111 11.79 3.13 6.35
C PRO A 111 12.60 1.84 6.31
N ILE A 112 12.53 1.06 7.39
CA ILE A 112 13.11 -0.29 7.45
C ILE A 112 12.20 -1.24 6.69
N ILE A 113 12.70 -1.80 5.58
CA ILE A 113 11.99 -2.75 4.73
C ILE A 113 13.00 -3.83 4.25
N PRO A 114 12.74 -5.13 4.49
CA PRO A 114 11.79 -5.64 5.48
C PRO A 114 12.31 -5.46 6.92
N ASN A 115 11.41 -5.43 7.89
CA ASN A 115 11.71 -5.62 9.31
C ASN A 115 11.59 -7.11 9.69
N SER A 116 12.11 -7.51 10.85
CA SER A 116 12.07 -8.90 11.34
C SER A 116 10.66 -9.42 11.66
N GLU A 117 9.70 -8.52 11.87
CA GLU A 117 8.29 -8.85 12.15
C GLU A 117 7.43 -8.87 10.87
N ASP A 118 7.99 -8.48 9.73
CA ASP A 118 7.26 -8.47 8.45
C ASP A 118 7.07 -9.92 7.95
N PRO A 119 5.99 -10.20 7.20
CA PRO A 119 5.77 -11.53 6.64
C PRO A 119 6.88 -11.91 5.64
N SER A 120 7.08 -13.21 5.43
CA SER A 120 7.89 -13.71 4.32
C SER A 120 7.35 -13.17 2.98
N PRO A 121 8.18 -12.92 1.95
CA PRO A 121 7.72 -12.49 0.63
C PRO A 121 6.67 -13.44 0.04
N TYR A 122 5.69 -12.87 -0.68
CA TYR A 122 4.65 -13.64 -1.36
C TYR A 122 4.12 -12.92 -2.60
N GLU A 123 3.71 -13.71 -3.59
CA GLU A 123 3.25 -13.24 -4.91
C GLU A 123 1.98 -12.38 -4.87
N GLY A 124 1.15 -12.56 -3.84
CA GLY A 124 -0.15 -11.91 -3.73
C GLY A 124 -1.29 -12.70 -4.38
N VAL A 125 -2.48 -12.11 -4.35
CA VAL A 125 -3.72 -12.68 -4.89
C VAL A 125 -4.18 -11.86 -6.09
N SER A 126 -4.60 -12.53 -7.15
CA SER A 126 -5.06 -11.88 -8.38
C SER A 126 -6.32 -11.04 -8.16
N VAL A 127 -6.32 -9.82 -8.67
CA VAL A 127 -7.50 -8.97 -8.77
C VAL A 127 -8.26 -9.36 -10.03
N SER A 128 -9.54 -9.73 -9.87
CA SER A 128 -10.41 -10.00 -11.02
C SER A 128 -10.89 -8.69 -11.65
N LEU A 129 -10.04 -8.09 -12.47
CA LEU A 129 -10.31 -6.86 -13.20
C LEU A 129 -11.41 -7.04 -14.24
#